data_AF-A0A441UC21-F1
#
_entry.id   AF-A0A441UC21-F1
#
_cell.length_a   1.000
_cell.length_b   1.000
_cell.length_c   1.000
_cell.angle_alpha   90.00
_cell.angle_beta   90.00
_cell.angle_gamma   90.00
#
_symmetry.space_group_name_H-M   'P 1'
#
loop_
_entity.id
_entity.type
_entity.pdbx_description
1 polymer ?
#
loop_
_entity_poly.entity_id
_entity_poly.type
_entity_poly.pdbx_seq_one_letter_code
_entity_poly.pdbx_strand_id
1 'polypeptide(L)'
;TGKKVAMITLTDLAAREVAAFLSHAEHERGGTIGTRNCRLAAIRSFFHFVATKNPGSIAQCVEILNIPIKRAPVSEPSYLDPAEVTAILGQPDRSTVEGMRDHALRSFLYNSGARIQEALDLCPEAIRFESPNCVRLTGKGRKERI
;
A
#
# COMPACT_ATOMS: atom_id res chain seq x y z
N THR A 1 -19.52 6.16 26.33
CA THR A 1 -20.51 7.26 26.16
C THR A 1 -21.41 6.91 24.99
N GLY A 2 -22.69 6.66 25.25
CA GLY A 2 -23.64 6.06 24.29
C GLY A 2 -24.36 7.05 23.37
N LYS A 3 -23.65 7.92 22.65
CA LYS A 3 -24.25 8.70 21.55
C LYS A 3 -24.49 7.75 20.36
N LYS A 4 -25.66 7.86 19.70
CA LYS A 4 -25.92 7.14 18.44
C LYS A 4 -24.94 7.63 17.37
N VAL A 5 -24.44 6.73 16.51
CA VAL A 5 -23.46 7.04 15.46
C VAL A 5 -23.91 8.21 14.57
N ALA A 6 -25.20 8.26 14.21
CA ALA A 6 -25.77 9.33 13.38
C ALA A 6 -25.75 10.73 14.05
N MET A 7 -25.49 10.82 15.35
CA MET A 7 -25.48 12.07 16.12
C MET A 7 -24.06 12.55 16.47
N ILE A 8 -23.03 11.90 15.96
CA ILE A 8 -21.63 12.28 16.19
C ILE A 8 -21.34 13.56 15.42
N THR A 9 -20.84 14.57 16.12
CA THR A 9 -20.42 15.86 15.54
C THR A 9 -18.91 16.03 15.62
N LEU A 10 -18.37 17.06 14.95
CA LEU A 10 -16.93 17.36 15.02
C LEU A 10 -16.44 17.51 16.47
N THR A 11 -17.22 18.14 17.34
CA THR A 11 -16.90 18.33 18.76
C THR A 11 -16.75 17.03 19.55
N ASP A 12 -17.32 15.91 19.07
CA ASP A 12 -17.16 14.60 19.71
C ASP A 12 -15.84 13.91 19.32
N LEU A 13 -15.13 14.43 18.30
CA LEU A 13 -13.91 13.85 17.75
C LEU A 13 -12.67 14.58 18.28
N ALA A 14 -12.41 14.58 19.58
CA ALA A 14 -11.20 15.20 20.12
C ALA A 14 -9.98 14.26 19.99
N ALA A 15 -8.79 14.78 20.29
CA ALA A 15 -7.55 14.02 20.18
C ALA A 15 -7.56 12.74 21.02
N ARG A 16 -8.24 12.74 22.17
CA ARG A 16 -8.41 11.56 23.02
C ARG A 16 -9.24 10.46 22.35
N GLU A 17 -10.35 10.79 21.66
CA GLU A 17 -11.18 9.81 20.95
C GLU A 17 -10.42 9.24 19.75
N VAL A 18 -9.67 10.08 19.03
CA VAL A 18 -8.80 9.63 17.94
C VAL A 18 -7.72 8.68 18.48
N ALA A 19 -7.04 9.04 19.57
CA ALA A 19 -6.04 8.18 20.19
C ALA A 19 -6.63 6.85 20.68
N ALA A 20 -7.82 6.88 21.30
CA ALA A 20 -8.53 5.69 21.74
C ALA A 20 -8.93 4.80 20.57
N PHE A 21 -9.46 5.37 19.48
CA PHE A 21 -9.77 4.65 18.25
C PHE A 21 -8.52 3.99 17.65
N LEU A 22 -7.40 4.70 17.60
CA LEU A 22 -6.13 4.16 17.11
C LEU A 22 -5.59 3.04 18.00
N SER A 23 -5.79 3.12 19.31
CA SER A 23 -5.44 2.04 20.25
C SER A 23 -6.31 0.81 20.05
N HIS A 24 -7.63 0.98 19.98
CA HIS A 24 -8.59 -0.09 19.69
C HIS A 24 -8.30 -0.78 18.35
N ALA A 25 -8.02 0.02 17.32
CA ALA A 25 -7.62 -0.42 15.99
C ALA A 25 -6.39 -1.33 16.00
N GLU A 26 -5.43 -1.06 16.88
CA GLU A 26 -4.20 -1.83 17.02
C GLU A 26 -4.41 -3.06 17.89
N HIS A 27 -4.84 -2.89 19.13
CA HIS A 27 -4.82 -3.95 20.15
C HIS A 27 -6.06 -4.85 20.12
N GLU A 28 -7.25 -4.29 19.93
CA GLU A 28 -8.51 -5.05 19.98
C GLU A 28 -8.87 -5.64 18.62
N ARG A 29 -8.56 -4.92 17.53
CA ARG A 29 -8.77 -5.41 16.16
C ARG A 29 -7.57 -6.14 15.57
N GLY A 30 -6.47 -6.26 16.30
CA GLY A 30 -5.24 -6.91 15.84
C GLY A 30 -4.56 -6.20 14.66
N GLY A 31 -4.79 -4.89 14.49
CA GLY A 31 -4.17 -4.12 13.41
C GLY A 31 -2.68 -3.87 13.66
N THR A 32 -1.88 -3.84 12.61
CA THR A 32 -0.45 -3.50 12.72
C THR A 32 -0.23 -2.01 13.01
N ILE A 33 0.96 -1.66 13.53
CA ILE A 33 1.37 -0.26 13.68
C ILE A 33 1.29 0.49 12.33
N GLY A 34 1.64 -0.17 11.23
CA GLY A 34 1.47 0.39 9.87
C GLY A 34 0.01 0.74 9.56
N THR A 35 -0.91 -0.18 9.83
CA THR A 35 -2.36 0.03 9.66
C THR A 35 -2.87 1.18 10.53
N ARG A 36 -2.45 1.24 11.80
CA ARG A 36 -2.76 2.34 12.72
C ARG A 36 -2.29 3.68 12.15
N ASN A 37 -1.05 3.75 11.67
CA ASN A 37 -0.48 4.98 11.13
C ASN A 37 -1.14 5.40 9.81
N CYS A 38 -1.53 4.46 8.94
CA CYS A 38 -2.34 4.75 7.75
C CYS A 38 -3.70 5.36 8.11
N ARG A 39 -4.37 4.83 9.15
CA ARG A 39 -5.63 5.41 9.65
C ARG A 39 -5.41 6.82 10.21
N LEU A 40 -4.35 7.04 11.00
CA LEU A 40 -3.99 8.37 11.49
C LEU A 40 -3.71 9.35 10.33
N ALA A 41 -3.06 8.91 9.25
CA ALA A 41 -2.82 9.74 8.08
C ALA A 41 -4.13 10.18 7.40
N ALA A 42 -5.10 9.28 7.27
CA ALA A 42 -6.42 9.61 6.74
C ALA A 42 -7.17 10.61 7.64
N ILE A 43 -7.13 10.40 8.96
CA ILE A 43 -7.74 11.31 9.95
C ILE A 43 -7.07 12.70 9.86
N ARG A 44 -5.74 12.76 9.80
CA ARG A 44 -5.01 14.02 9.63
C ARG A 44 -5.39 14.74 8.34
N SER A 45 -5.51 14.02 7.22
CA SER A 45 -5.95 14.61 5.95
C SER A 45 -7.35 15.22 6.08
N PHE A 46 -8.28 14.53 6.74
CA PHE A 46 -9.61 15.07 7.02
C PHE A 46 -9.56 16.33 7.90
N PHE A 47 -8.78 16.33 8.99
CA PHE A 47 -8.69 17.50 9.87
C PHE A 47 -7.90 18.67 9.28
N HIS A 48 -6.98 18.43 8.34
CA HIS A 48 -6.45 19.48 7.48
C HIS A 48 -7.56 20.13 6.66
N PHE A 49 -8.43 19.33 6.03
CA PHE A 49 -9.59 19.85 5.30
C PHE A 49 -10.55 20.63 6.23
N VAL A 50 -10.89 20.11 7.41
CA VAL A 50 -11.76 20.80 8.38
C VAL A 50 -11.19 22.15 8.80
N ALA A 51 -9.88 22.23 9.09
CA ALA A 51 -9.22 23.49 9.44
C ALA A 51 -9.37 24.57 8.34
N THR A 52 -9.41 24.17 7.06
CA THR A 52 -9.65 25.12 5.95
C THR A 52 -11.10 25.55 5.80
N LYS A 53 -12.06 24.77 6.30
CA LYS A 53 -13.50 25.00 6.13
C LYS A 53 -14.20 25.55 7.36
N ASN A 54 -13.65 25.33 8.55
CA ASN A 54 -14.24 25.74 9.82
C ASN A 54 -13.18 26.31 10.77
N PRO A 55 -12.96 27.64 10.74
CA PRO A 55 -11.99 28.31 11.61
C PRO A 55 -12.24 28.10 13.11
N GLY A 56 -13.50 27.92 13.52
CA GLY A 56 -13.87 27.68 14.92
C GLY A 56 -13.35 26.34 15.48
N SER A 57 -12.94 25.42 14.61
CA SER A 57 -12.40 24.11 15.00
C SER A 57 -10.87 24.05 14.97
N ILE A 58 -10.15 25.16 14.71
CA ILE A 58 -8.69 25.15 14.53
C ILE A 58 -7.95 24.55 15.73
N ALA A 59 -8.33 24.92 16.95
CA ALA A 59 -7.68 24.40 18.16
C ALA A 59 -7.77 22.87 18.24
N GLN A 60 -8.96 22.32 18.03
CA GLN A 60 -9.18 20.87 17.95
C GLN A 60 -8.38 20.22 16.83
N CYS A 61 -8.37 20.83 15.64
CA CYS A 61 -7.59 20.32 14.50
C CYS A 61 -6.11 20.23 14.86
N VAL A 62 -5.53 21.26 15.49
CA VAL A 62 -4.11 21.28 15.89
C VAL A 62 -3.80 20.14 16.87
N GLU A 63 -4.65 19.90 17.86
CA GLU A 63 -4.47 18.79 18.81
C GLU A 63 -4.43 17.43 18.10
N ILE A 64 -5.35 17.19 17.16
CA ILE A 64 -5.43 15.92 16.41
C ILE A 64 -4.24 15.77 15.46
N LEU A 65 -3.85 16.84 14.78
CA LEU A 65 -2.69 16.84 13.89
C LEU A 65 -1.40 16.52 14.65
N ASN A 66 -1.30 16.93 15.92
CA ASN A 66 -0.15 16.67 16.79
C ASN A 66 -0.10 15.25 17.36
N ILE A 67 -1.12 14.41 17.17
CA ILE A 67 -1.08 13.00 17.62
C ILE A 67 0.11 12.29 16.94
N PRO A 68 1.08 11.75 17.70
CA PRO A 68 2.29 11.21 17.11
C PRO A 68 2.03 9.93 16.31
N ILE A 69 2.80 9.79 15.22
CA ILE A 69 2.93 8.52 14.50
C ILE A 69 3.69 7.56 15.43
N LYS A 70 3.19 6.32 15.56
CA LYS A 70 3.89 5.31 16.35
C LYS A 70 5.02 4.73 15.51
N ARG A 71 6.24 4.71 16.06
CA ARG A 71 7.39 4.09 15.37
C ARG A 71 7.15 2.59 15.25
N ALA A 72 7.24 2.08 14.03
CA ALA A 72 7.17 0.65 13.75
C ALA A 72 8.60 0.10 13.60
N PRO A 73 8.87 -1.15 14.03
CA PRO A 73 10.06 -1.86 13.61
C PRO A 73 10.08 -1.92 12.08
N VAL A 74 11.25 -1.67 11.49
CA VAL A 74 11.47 -1.91 10.06
C VAL A 74 11.73 -3.39 9.90
N SER A 75 10.80 -4.12 9.29
CA SER A 75 11.05 -5.51 8.90
C SER A 75 12.09 -5.54 7.79
N GLU A 76 13.01 -6.49 7.84
CA GLU A 76 13.86 -6.78 6.71
C GLU A 76 13.00 -7.21 5.52
N PRO A 77 13.34 -6.77 4.29
CA PRO A 77 12.68 -7.27 3.10
C PRO A 77 12.84 -8.79 3.02
N SER A 78 11.72 -9.51 2.95
CA SER A 78 11.77 -10.93 2.61
C SER A 78 12.25 -11.06 1.16
N TYR A 79 13.28 -11.88 0.95
CA TYR A 79 13.77 -12.23 -0.38
C TYR A 79 13.74 -13.75 -0.56
N LEU A 80 13.94 -14.20 -1.79
CA LEU A 80 14.02 -15.61 -2.13
C LEU A 80 15.48 -15.96 -2.43
N ASP A 81 15.94 -17.08 -1.87
CA ASP A 81 17.23 -17.64 -2.22
C ASP A 81 17.22 -18.21 -3.66
N PRO A 82 18.39 -18.32 -4.33
CA PRO A 82 18.45 -18.83 -5.70
C PRO A 82 17.79 -20.21 -5.90
N ALA A 83 17.87 -21.08 -4.90
CA ALA A 83 17.22 -22.39 -4.91
C ALA A 83 15.69 -22.29 -4.87
N GLU A 84 15.15 -21.36 -4.07
CA GLU A 84 13.71 -21.12 -3.96
C GLU A 84 13.16 -20.51 -5.25
N VAL A 85 13.88 -19.56 -5.84
CA VAL A 85 13.55 -19.00 -7.16
C VAL A 85 13.51 -20.10 -8.21
N THR A 86 14.53 -20.97 -8.25
CA THR A 86 14.59 -22.10 -9.19
C THR A 86 13.39 -23.02 -9.03
N ALA A 87 13.03 -23.35 -7.78
CA ALA A 87 11.86 -24.18 -7.50
C ALA A 87 10.56 -23.52 -8.00
N ILE A 88 10.35 -22.22 -7.73
CA ILE A 88 9.14 -21.49 -8.15
C ILE A 88 9.04 -21.37 -9.67
N LEU A 89 10.16 -21.12 -10.36
CA LEU A 89 10.20 -21.03 -11.83
C LEU A 89 9.99 -22.40 -12.50
N GLY A 90 10.33 -23.50 -11.81
CA GLY A 90 10.17 -24.87 -12.29
C GLY A 90 8.79 -25.50 -12.09
N GLN A 91 7.92 -24.91 -11.25
CA GLN A 91 6.59 -25.45 -10.96
C GLN A 91 5.60 -25.52 -12.14
N PRO A 92 5.53 -24.55 -13.08
CA PRO A 92 4.52 -24.59 -14.13
C PRO A 92 4.72 -25.75 -15.12
N ASP A 93 3.64 -26.46 -15.45
CA ASP A 93 3.65 -27.51 -16.48
C ASP A 93 3.68 -26.90 -17.89
N ARG A 94 4.89 -26.81 -18.45
CA ARG A 94 5.16 -26.24 -19.77
C ARG A 94 4.62 -27.06 -20.95
N SER A 95 3.99 -28.22 -20.72
CA SER A 95 3.25 -28.94 -21.77
C SER A 95 1.85 -28.35 -22.03
N THR A 96 1.36 -27.48 -21.15
CA THR A 96 0.06 -26.79 -21.26
C THR A 96 0.24 -25.32 -21.65
N VAL A 97 -0.80 -24.73 -22.26
CA VAL A 97 -0.80 -23.31 -22.63
C VAL A 97 -0.72 -22.43 -21.37
N GLU A 98 -1.47 -22.79 -20.33
CA GLU A 98 -1.49 -22.12 -19.04
C GLU A 98 -0.13 -22.16 -18.37
N GLY A 99 0.54 -23.33 -18.37
CA GLY A 99 1.86 -23.45 -17.76
C GLY A 99 2.96 -22.73 -18.53
N MET A 100 2.89 -22.67 -19.88
CA MET A 100 3.79 -21.81 -20.67
C MET A 100 3.59 -20.32 -20.33
N ARG A 101 2.34 -19.87 -20.26
CA ARG A 101 1.99 -18.49 -19.87
C ARG A 101 2.52 -18.15 -18.48
N ASP A 102 2.27 -19.01 -17.50
CA ASP A 102 2.66 -18.80 -16.11
C ASP A 102 4.19 -18.82 -15.95
N HIS A 103 4.89 -19.70 -16.67
CA HIS A 103 6.35 -19.72 -16.69
C HIS A 103 6.92 -18.43 -17.29
N ALA A 104 6.35 -17.94 -18.40
CA ALA A 104 6.75 -16.68 -19.02
C ALA A 104 6.54 -15.50 -18.08
N LEU A 105 5.38 -15.39 -17.44
CA LEU A 105 5.06 -14.32 -16.49
C LEU A 105 6.00 -14.34 -15.27
N ARG A 106 6.23 -15.50 -14.65
CA ARG A 106 7.14 -15.62 -13.50
C ARG A 106 8.58 -15.26 -13.88
N SER A 107 9.05 -15.74 -15.02
CA SER A 107 10.38 -15.43 -15.55
C SER A 107 10.53 -13.94 -15.85
N PHE A 108 9.49 -13.31 -16.42
CA PHE A 108 9.46 -11.88 -16.69
C PHE A 108 9.56 -11.06 -15.39
N LEU A 109 8.73 -11.37 -14.39
CA LEU A 109 8.75 -10.69 -13.09
C LEU A 109 10.12 -10.80 -12.41
N TYR A 110 10.72 -11.99 -12.44
CA TYR A 110 12.04 -12.22 -11.85
C TYR A 110 13.15 -11.41 -12.56
N ASN A 111 13.19 -11.44 -13.89
CA ASN A 111 14.29 -10.80 -14.65
C ASN A 111 14.15 -9.26 -14.76
N SER A 112 12.93 -8.72 -14.67
CA SER A 112 12.69 -7.27 -14.84
C SER A 112 12.47 -6.50 -13.53
N GLY A 113 12.13 -7.20 -12.43
CA GLY A 113 11.66 -6.56 -11.22
C GLY A 113 10.37 -5.75 -11.43
N ALA A 114 9.56 -6.09 -12.44
CA ALA A 114 8.26 -5.49 -12.67
C ALA A 114 7.32 -5.73 -11.48
N ARG A 115 6.50 -4.73 -11.13
CA ARG A 115 5.36 -4.96 -10.24
C ARG A 115 4.33 -5.80 -10.97
N ILE A 116 3.54 -6.58 -10.23
CA ILE A 116 2.53 -7.45 -10.84
C ILE A 116 1.60 -6.69 -11.79
N GLN A 117 1.14 -5.49 -11.41
CA GLN A 117 0.28 -4.69 -12.28
C GLN A 117 0.99 -4.25 -13.57
N GLU A 118 2.27 -3.88 -13.49
CA GLU A 118 3.04 -3.47 -14.66
C GLU A 118 3.23 -4.64 -15.65
N ALA A 119 3.32 -5.87 -15.14
CA ALA A 119 3.39 -7.07 -15.98
C ALA A 119 2.03 -7.45 -16.60
N LEU A 120 0.93 -7.26 -15.86
CA LEU A 120 -0.43 -7.54 -16.35
C LEU A 120 -0.91 -6.53 -17.40
N ASP A 121 -0.46 -5.28 -17.29
CA ASP A 121 -0.80 -4.21 -18.23
C ASP A 121 0.17 -4.16 -19.44
N LEU A 122 1.13 -5.08 -19.53
CA LEU A 122 2.15 -5.07 -20.57
C LEU A 122 1.55 -5.44 -21.93
N CYS A 123 1.77 -4.58 -22.93
CA CYS A 123 1.39 -4.85 -24.31
C CYS A 123 2.61 -5.30 -25.14
N PRO A 124 2.43 -6.13 -26.19
CA PRO A 124 3.53 -6.62 -27.02
C PRO A 124 4.41 -5.51 -27.63
N GLU A 125 3.86 -4.34 -27.94
CA GLU A 125 4.57 -3.20 -28.52
C GLU A 125 5.56 -2.54 -27.54
N ALA A 126 5.44 -2.85 -26.25
CA ALA A 126 6.35 -2.39 -25.22
C ALA A 126 7.58 -3.30 -25.08
N ILE A 127 7.63 -4.43 -25.78
CA ILE A 127 8.73 -5.40 -25.75
C ILE A 127 9.55 -5.27 -27.02
N ARG A 128 10.85 -5.09 -26.85
CA ARG A 128 11.81 -5.14 -27.95
C ARG A 128 12.60 -6.44 -27.86
N PHE A 129 12.41 -7.30 -28.85
CA PHE A 129 13.11 -8.60 -28.92
C PHE A 129 14.48 -8.50 -29.62
N GLU A 130 14.76 -7.40 -30.31
CA GLU A 130 16.06 -7.13 -30.93
C GLU A 130 17.05 -6.46 -29.97
N SER A 131 18.34 -6.74 -30.15
CA SER A 131 19.41 -6.22 -29.29
C SER A 131 19.53 -4.67 -29.33
N PRO A 132 19.68 -3.99 -28.18
CA PRO A 132 19.49 -4.51 -26.83
C PRO A 132 18.02 -4.85 -26.52
N ASN A 133 17.79 -6.09 -26.06
CA ASN A 133 16.47 -6.54 -25.66
C ASN A 133 16.03 -5.74 -24.44
N CYS A 134 14.85 -5.12 -24.49
CA CYS A 134 14.34 -4.30 -23.40
C CYS A 134 12.82 -4.31 -23.35
N VAL A 135 12.28 -3.83 -22.23
CA VAL A 135 10.84 -3.71 -22.02
C VAL A 135 10.51 -2.36 -21.41
N ARG A 136 9.56 -1.64 -22.01
CA ARG A 136 9.06 -0.39 -21.45
C ARG A 136 7.94 -0.67 -20.46
N LEU A 137 8.16 -0.35 -19.19
CA LEU A 137 7.19 -0.51 -18.11
C LEU A 137 6.61 0.83 -17.69
N THR A 138 5.28 0.92 -17.58
CA THR A 138 4.59 2.11 -17.06
C THR A 138 4.11 1.87 -15.63
N GLY A 139 4.80 2.45 -14.65
CA GLY A 139 4.54 2.28 -13.23
C GLY A 139 3.70 3.38 -12.58
N LYS A 140 3.69 3.36 -11.24
CA LYS A 140 2.93 4.31 -10.40
C LYS A 140 3.18 5.76 -10.80
N GLY A 141 2.09 6.51 -10.97
CA GLY A 141 2.14 7.92 -11.39
C GLY A 141 2.43 8.11 -12.88
N ARG A 142 2.18 7.09 -13.71
CA ARG A 142 2.49 7.07 -15.15
C ARG A 142 3.97 7.30 -15.44
N LYS A 143 4.86 6.80 -14.57
CA LYS A 143 6.30 6.90 -14.75
C LYS A 143 6.80 5.72 -15.56
N GLU A 144 7.55 5.99 -16.62
CA GLU A 144 8.13 4.95 -17.48
C GLU A 144 9.53 4.54 -17.01
N ARG A 145 9.88 3.27 -17.21
CA ARG A 145 11.25 2.74 -17.12
C ARG A 145 11.51 1.72 -18.24
N ILE A 146 12.77 1.56 -18.63
CA ILE A 146 13.26 0.63 -19.67
C ILE A 146 14.06 -0.48 -18.98
#